data_AF-A0A6J6ZBG1-F1
#
_entry.id   AF-A0A6J6ZBG1-F1
#
_cell.length_a   1.000
_cell.length_b   1.000
_cell.length_c   1.000
_cell.angle_alpha   90.00
_cell.angle_beta   90.00
_cell.angle_gamma   90.00
#
_symmetry.space_group_name_H-M   'P 1'
#
loop_
_entity.id
_entity.type
_entity.pdbx_description
1 polymer ?
#
loop_
_entity_poly.entity_id
_entity_poly.type
_entity_poly.pdbx_seq_one_letter_code
_entity_poly.pdbx_strand_id
1 'polypeptide(L)'
;MGESTNEELNYLPAGTSGVNFGWPFMEGLEQRKNGGMYEFTPPIYQFAHPSWIAIIAGFVYHGEKIPKMKGALLFGDMAGKLSLLGRDGITILKISESGNILTSFAEGPDGELYSLSRTGGIKRIDPV
;
A
#
# COMPACT_ATOMS: atom_id res chain seq x y z
N MET A 1 -9.32 -5.88 6.35
CA MET A 1 -8.98 -6.71 5.18
C MET A 1 -10.01 -6.40 4.11
N GLY A 2 -9.62 -6.26 2.84
CA GLY A 2 -10.56 -6.11 1.72
C GLY A 2 -11.19 -7.45 1.31
N GLU A 3 -12.41 -7.43 0.75
CA GLU A 3 -13.03 -8.61 0.12
C GLU A 3 -13.16 -8.42 -1.40
N SER A 4 -13.92 -7.41 -1.82
CA SER A 4 -14.29 -7.21 -3.23
C SER A 4 -14.53 -5.76 -3.64
N THR A 5 -14.84 -4.86 -2.70
CA THR A 5 -15.23 -3.47 -3.02
C THR A 5 -14.12 -2.47 -2.70
N ASN A 6 -13.32 -2.74 -1.67
CA ASN A 6 -12.30 -1.82 -1.21
C ASN A 6 -10.99 -2.52 -0.85
N GLU A 7 -9.89 -1.90 -1.27
CA GLU A 7 -8.56 -2.13 -0.70
C GLU A 7 -8.33 -1.17 0.47
N GLU A 8 -7.44 -1.51 1.41
CA GLU A 8 -7.21 -0.69 2.60
C GLU A 8 -5.75 -0.68 3.05
N LEU A 9 -5.34 0.43 3.67
CA LEU A 9 -4.09 0.55 4.41
C LEU A 9 -4.42 0.80 5.88
N ASN A 10 -3.88 -0.06 6.74
CA ASN A 10 -3.98 0.05 8.19
C ASN A 10 -2.65 0.53 8.76
N TYR A 11 -2.70 1.33 9.82
CA TYR A 11 -1.53 1.74 10.58
C TYR A 11 -1.67 1.29 12.02
N LEU A 12 -0.59 0.71 12.55
CA LEU A 12 -0.46 0.40 13.97
C LEU A 12 0.82 1.02 14.52
N PRO A 13 0.77 1.70 15.67
CA PRO A 13 1.96 2.09 16.38
C PRO A 13 2.83 0.87 16.71
N ALA A 14 4.15 1.04 16.65
CA ALA A 14 5.10 -0.01 17.02
C ALA A 14 4.82 -0.53 18.44
N GLY A 15 4.86 -1.85 18.62
CA GLY A 15 4.53 -2.52 19.88
C GLY A 15 3.04 -2.81 20.09
N THR A 16 2.16 -2.37 19.19
CA THR A 16 0.74 -2.74 19.21
C THR A 16 0.55 -4.14 18.60
N SER A 17 -0.24 -5.00 19.24
CA SER A 17 -0.59 -6.33 18.71
C SER A 17 -2.00 -6.74 19.14
N GLY A 18 -2.56 -7.78 18.50
CA GLY A 18 -3.86 -8.35 18.87
C GLY A 18 -5.09 -7.48 18.53
N VAL A 19 -4.94 -6.47 17.67
CA VAL A 19 -6.05 -5.61 17.28
C VAL A 19 -7.04 -6.31 16.34
N ASN A 20 -8.30 -5.91 16.43
CA ASN A 20 -9.35 -6.33 15.51
C ASN A 20 -9.48 -5.33 14.35
N PHE A 21 -9.31 -5.77 13.11
CA PHE A 21 -9.52 -4.93 11.91
C PHE A 21 -10.93 -5.07 11.31
N GLY A 22 -11.88 -5.64 12.05
CA GLY A 22 -13.30 -5.68 11.69
C GLY A 22 -13.73 -6.83 10.77
N TRP A 23 -12.80 -7.64 10.26
CA TRP A 23 -13.15 -8.81 9.45
C TRP A 23 -13.93 -9.87 10.26
N PRO A 24 -14.98 -10.52 9.71
CA PRO A 24 -15.50 -10.41 8.34
C PRO A 24 -16.67 -9.43 8.18
N PHE A 25 -16.93 -8.58 9.18
CA PHE A 25 -18.11 -7.72 9.22
C PHE A 25 -17.87 -6.33 8.60
N MET A 26 -16.62 -5.86 8.60
CA MET A 26 -16.19 -4.60 8.01
C MET A 26 -15.35 -4.85 6.75
N GLU A 27 -15.53 -3.99 5.75
CA GLU A 27 -14.66 -3.85 4.59
C GLU A 27 -14.37 -2.35 4.41
N GLY A 28 -13.12 -1.95 4.63
CA GLY A 28 -12.81 -0.53 4.79
C GLY A 28 -13.57 0.08 5.98
N LEU A 29 -14.33 1.13 5.73
CA LEU A 29 -15.22 1.76 6.72
C LEU A 29 -16.68 1.28 6.63
N GLU A 30 -16.98 0.36 5.72
CA GLU A 30 -18.35 -0.09 5.44
C GLU A 30 -18.67 -1.40 6.16
N GLN A 31 -19.89 -1.51 6.68
CA GLN A 31 -20.40 -2.76 7.24
C GLN A 31 -20.94 -3.64 6.11
N ARG A 32 -20.37 -4.84 5.96
CA ARG A 32 -20.66 -5.76 4.85
C ARG A 32 -21.74 -6.80 5.15
N LYS A 33 -21.93 -7.15 6.43
CA LYS A 33 -22.87 -8.20 6.87
C LYS A 33 -23.62 -7.76 8.12
N ASN A 34 -24.85 -8.27 8.27
CA ASN A 34 -25.58 -8.21 9.53
C ASN A 34 -24.73 -8.89 10.62
N GLY A 35 -24.26 -8.10 11.56
CA GLY A 35 -23.38 -8.48 12.65
C GLY A 35 -23.37 -7.36 13.68
N GLY A 36 -22.91 -7.66 14.89
CA GLY A 36 -22.73 -6.62 15.91
C GLY A 36 -21.73 -5.57 15.44
N MET A 37 -21.96 -4.30 15.80
CA MET A 37 -20.87 -3.33 15.80
C MET A 37 -19.90 -3.75 16.89
N TYR A 38 -18.76 -4.30 16.49
CA TYR A 38 -17.64 -4.55 17.37
C TYR A 38 -16.68 -3.37 17.31
N GLU A 39 -16.01 -3.10 18.41
CA GLU A 39 -14.85 -2.23 18.38
C GLU A 39 -13.81 -2.80 17.41
N PHE A 40 -13.36 -1.97 16.49
CA PHE A 40 -12.37 -2.33 15.49
C PHE A 40 -11.45 -1.14 15.22
N THR A 41 -10.27 -1.45 14.71
CA THR A 41 -9.30 -0.46 14.25
C THR A 41 -9.60 -0.13 12.80
N PRO A 42 -10.07 1.11 12.49
CA PRO A 42 -10.35 1.49 11.13
C PRO A 42 -9.07 1.68 10.32
N PRO A 43 -9.13 1.48 8.99
CA PRO A 43 -8.01 1.80 8.13
C PRO A 43 -7.75 3.31 8.09
N ILE A 44 -6.50 3.69 7.83
CA ILE A 44 -6.14 5.09 7.61
C ILE A 44 -6.43 5.54 6.17
N TYR A 45 -6.49 4.60 5.23
CA TYR A 45 -6.91 4.83 3.85
C TYR A 45 -7.69 3.65 3.32
N GLN A 46 -8.69 3.96 2.48
CA GLN A 46 -9.43 2.99 1.69
C GLN A 46 -9.41 3.39 0.22
N PHE A 47 -9.46 2.41 -0.66
CA PHE A 47 -9.32 2.60 -2.08
C PHE A 47 -10.36 1.75 -2.81
N ALA A 48 -11.30 2.41 -3.46
CA ALA A 48 -12.43 1.76 -4.08
C ALA A 48 -12.05 1.08 -5.39
N HIS A 49 -12.59 -0.12 -5.59
CA HIS A 49 -12.64 -0.78 -6.88
C HIS A 49 -13.58 -0.01 -7.84
N PRO A 50 -13.33 -0.05 -9.17
CA PRO A 50 -12.18 -0.67 -9.84
C PRO A 50 -10.98 0.29 -9.99
N SER A 51 -10.99 1.46 -9.35
CA SER A 51 -9.92 2.46 -9.49
C SER A 51 -8.57 1.98 -8.93
N TRP A 52 -8.65 1.09 -7.95
CA TRP A 52 -7.58 0.26 -7.40
C TRP A 52 -8.07 -1.19 -7.42
N ILE A 53 -7.22 -2.11 -7.87
CA ILE A 53 -7.54 -3.53 -8.07
C ILE A 53 -7.01 -4.36 -6.91
N ALA A 54 -5.78 -4.10 -6.47
CA ALA A 54 -5.21 -4.76 -5.31
C ALA A 54 -4.04 -3.94 -4.82
N ILE A 55 -4.05 -3.57 -3.54
CA ILE A 55 -2.96 -2.79 -2.98
C ILE A 55 -1.84 -3.71 -2.54
N ILE A 56 -0.66 -3.40 -3.06
CA ILE A 56 0.60 -3.99 -2.65
C ILE A 56 1.32 -2.94 -1.80
N ALA A 57 1.37 -3.16 -0.50
CA ALA A 57 2.16 -2.35 0.40
C ALA A 57 3.65 -2.78 0.32
N GLY A 58 4.55 -1.80 0.41
CA GLY A 58 5.98 -2.01 0.32
C GLY A 58 6.73 -1.51 1.56
N PHE A 59 7.77 -0.74 1.30
CA PHE A 59 8.80 -0.37 2.28
C PHE A 59 8.80 1.14 2.48
N VAL A 60 9.24 1.57 3.67
CA VAL A 60 9.62 2.96 3.89
C VAL A 60 10.96 3.20 3.20
N TYR A 61 11.05 4.27 2.40
CA TYR A 61 12.27 4.56 1.64
C TYR A 61 13.37 5.16 2.54
N HIS A 62 14.52 4.48 2.60
CA HIS A 62 15.71 4.91 3.36
C HIS A 62 16.90 5.32 2.50
N GLY A 63 16.80 5.12 1.18
CA GLY A 63 17.85 5.48 0.22
C GLY A 63 18.14 6.98 0.16
N GLU A 64 19.14 7.30 -0.65
CA GLU A 64 19.66 8.67 -0.77
C GLU A 64 19.44 9.26 -2.17
N LYS A 65 19.18 8.42 -3.18
CA LYS A 65 19.04 8.88 -4.58
C LYS A 65 17.77 9.68 -4.83
N ILE A 66 16.71 9.47 -4.04
CA ILE A 66 15.43 10.16 -4.18
C ILE A 66 15.07 10.85 -2.85
N PRO A 67 15.70 11.99 -2.51
CA PRO A 67 15.49 12.65 -1.21
C PRO A 67 14.02 12.94 -0.87
N LYS A 68 13.19 13.23 -1.88
CA LYS A 68 11.74 13.47 -1.72
C LYS A 68 10.95 12.25 -1.23
N MET A 69 11.50 11.04 -1.33
CA MET A 69 10.88 9.80 -0.85
C MET A 69 11.27 9.47 0.59
N LYS A 70 12.29 10.13 1.15
CA LYS A 70 12.88 9.75 2.44
C LYS A 70 11.84 9.73 3.56
N GLY A 71 11.68 8.55 4.18
CA GLY A 71 10.72 8.32 5.27
C GLY A 71 9.26 8.14 4.83
N ALA A 72 8.97 8.12 3.52
CA ALA A 72 7.64 7.79 3.01
C ALA A 72 7.51 6.29 2.72
N LEU A 73 6.34 5.72 3.00
CA LEU A 73 5.99 4.36 2.61
C LEU A 73 5.68 4.32 1.12
N LEU A 74 6.42 3.50 0.37
CA LEU A 74 6.06 3.15 -1.00
C LEU A 74 5.01 2.04 -1.00
N PHE A 75 3.96 2.25 -1.79
CA PHE A 75 2.95 1.24 -2.09
C PHE A 75 2.49 1.39 -3.54
N GLY A 76 1.71 0.42 -4.02
CA GLY A 76 1.16 0.52 -5.36
C GLY A 76 -0.07 -0.34 -5.58
N ASP A 77 -0.70 -0.11 -6.73
CA ASP A 77 -1.74 -0.97 -7.27
C ASP A 77 -1.13 -2.10 -8.09
N MET A 78 -1.75 -3.27 -8.08
CA MET A 78 -1.34 -4.40 -8.91
C MET A 78 -1.21 -4.03 -10.41
N ALA A 79 -2.00 -3.06 -10.92
CA ALA A 79 -1.89 -2.58 -12.31
C ALA A 79 -0.71 -1.61 -12.56
N GLY A 80 0.13 -1.34 -11.55
CA GLY A 80 1.39 -0.61 -11.71
C GLY A 80 1.35 0.88 -11.33
N LYS A 81 0.26 1.37 -10.72
CA LYS A 81 0.19 2.73 -10.15
C LYS A 81 1.02 2.77 -8.86
N LEU A 82 2.07 3.59 -8.81
CA LEU A 82 2.91 3.72 -7.62
C LEU A 82 2.57 5.00 -6.83
N SER A 83 2.65 4.91 -5.51
CA SER A 83 2.29 6.01 -4.60
C SER A 83 3.16 6.02 -3.35
N LEU A 84 3.33 7.20 -2.77
CA LEU A 84 3.99 7.41 -1.50
C LEU A 84 2.98 7.81 -0.45
N LEU A 85 3.04 7.21 0.72
CA LEU A 85 2.41 7.73 1.92
C LEU A 85 3.49 8.43 2.76
N GLY A 86 3.49 9.76 2.71
CA GLY A 86 4.32 10.62 3.54
C GLY A 86 3.54 11.26 4.69
N ARG A 87 4.17 12.19 5.40
CA ARG A 87 3.54 12.93 6.51
C ARG A 87 2.34 13.76 6.06
N ASP A 88 2.41 14.30 4.85
CA ASP A 88 1.36 15.16 4.27
C ASP A 88 0.29 14.37 3.50
N GLY A 89 0.33 13.03 3.60
CA GLY A 89 -0.62 12.13 2.94
C GLY A 89 -0.06 11.43 1.70
N ILE A 90 -0.97 11.05 0.80
CA ILE A 90 -0.65 10.23 -0.38
C ILE A 90 -0.25 11.11 -1.56
N THR A 91 0.88 10.78 -2.18
CA THR A 91 1.34 11.35 -3.45
C THR A 91 1.47 10.27 -4.51
N ILE A 92 0.81 10.44 -5.65
CA ILE A 92 0.96 9.54 -6.80
C ILE A 92 2.27 9.86 -7.51
N LEU A 93 3.09 8.84 -7.76
CA LEU A 93 4.35 9.00 -8.48
C LEU A 93 4.11 9.13 -9.98
N LYS A 94 4.95 9.94 -10.65
CA LYS A 94 5.05 9.99 -12.11
C LYS A 94 5.91 8.84 -12.67
N ILE A 95 5.77 7.67 -12.06
CA ILE A 95 6.45 6.42 -12.42
C ILE A 95 5.33 5.39 -12.53
N SER A 96 5.14 4.86 -13.74
CA SER A 96 4.13 3.84 -14.02
C SER A 96 4.82 2.55 -14.41
N GLU A 97 4.45 1.47 -13.73
CA GLU A 97 4.81 0.10 -14.10
C GLU A 97 3.69 -0.57 -14.92
N SER A 98 2.82 0.24 -15.56
CA SER A 98 1.71 -0.24 -16.38
C SER A 98 2.11 -1.32 -17.38
N GLY A 99 1.29 -2.36 -17.50
CA GLY A 99 1.59 -3.56 -18.30
C GLY A 99 2.34 -4.65 -17.52
N ASN A 100 2.81 -4.32 -16.30
CA ASN A 100 3.35 -5.29 -15.36
C ASN A 100 2.34 -5.58 -14.24
N ILE A 101 2.22 -6.84 -13.85
CA ILE A 101 1.47 -7.23 -12.64
C ILE A 101 2.40 -7.07 -11.45
N LEU A 102 2.28 -5.96 -10.73
CA LEU A 102 3.03 -5.69 -9.50
C LEU A 102 2.65 -6.72 -8.44
N THR A 103 3.64 -7.34 -7.82
CA THR A 103 3.43 -8.36 -6.78
C THR A 103 4.09 -8.03 -5.45
N SER A 104 5.16 -7.25 -5.46
CA SER A 104 5.86 -6.87 -4.24
C SER A 104 6.82 -5.71 -4.48
N PHE A 105 7.49 -5.30 -3.42
CA PHE A 105 8.63 -4.41 -3.43
C PHE A 105 9.82 -5.08 -2.74
N ALA A 106 11.00 -4.48 -2.84
CA ALA A 106 12.16 -4.87 -2.04
C ALA A 106 13.03 -3.64 -1.74
N GLU A 107 13.73 -3.67 -0.61
CA GLU A 107 14.80 -2.73 -0.27
C GLU A 107 16.16 -3.38 -0.55
N GLY A 108 16.99 -2.69 -1.32
CA GLY A 108 18.38 -3.09 -1.57
C GLY A 108 19.30 -2.72 -0.41
N PRO A 109 20.55 -3.22 -0.39
CA PRO A 109 21.53 -2.88 0.64
C PRO A 109 21.94 -1.40 0.65
N ASP A 110 21.65 -0.66 -0.41
CA ASP A 110 21.84 0.79 -0.53
C ASP A 110 20.62 1.61 -0.08
N GLY A 111 19.59 0.96 0.48
CA GLY A 111 18.33 1.60 0.90
C GLY A 111 17.40 1.98 -0.26
N GLU A 112 17.81 1.71 -1.50
CA GLU A 112 17.01 1.98 -2.68
C GLU A 112 15.94 0.91 -2.87
N LEU A 113 14.79 1.32 -3.42
CA LEU A 113 13.63 0.45 -3.56
C LEU A 113 13.50 -0.13 -4.96
N TYR A 114 12.95 -1.33 -5.02
CA TYR A 114 12.72 -2.10 -6.23
C TYR A 114 11.26 -2.54 -6.30
N SER A 115 10.67 -2.50 -7.49
CA SER A 115 9.39 -3.15 -7.77
C SER A 115 9.61 -4.56 -8.30
N LEU A 116 8.81 -5.51 -7.83
CA LEU A 116 8.80 -6.89 -8.29
C LEU A 116 7.48 -7.15 -9.01
N SER A 117 7.58 -7.65 -10.24
CA SER A 117 6.42 -7.88 -11.09
C SER A 117 6.51 -9.19 -11.84
N ARG A 118 5.35 -9.85 -12.06
CA ARG A 118 5.29 -11.14 -12.79
C ARG A 118 5.80 -11.08 -14.23
N THR A 119 5.61 -9.95 -14.92
CA THR A 119 5.98 -9.77 -16.33
C THR A 119 7.08 -8.71 -16.52
N GLY A 120 7.34 -7.88 -15.51
CA GLY A 120 8.32 -6.80 -15.55
C GLY A 120 9.66 -7.14 -14.87
N GLY A 121 9.76 -8.28 -14.20
CA GLY A 121 10.95 -8.67 -13.44
C GLY A 121 11.16 -7.82 -12.20
N ILE A 122 12.42 -7.62 -11.84
CA ILE A 122 12.85 -6.75 -10.73
C ILE A 122 13.39 -5.46 -11.35
N LYS A 123 12.85 -4.31 -10.95
CA LYS A 123 13.29 -3.00 -11.42
C LYS A 123 13.55 -2.08 -10.25
N ARG A 124 14.65 -1.33 -10.31
CA ARG A 124 14.93 -0.26 -9.35
C ARG A 124 14.00 0.92 -9.64
N ILE A 125 13.56 1.58 -8.59
CA ILE A 125 12.82 2.83 -8.68
C ILE A 125 13.85 3.95 -8.71
N ASP A 126 13.90 4.69 -9.82
CA ASP A 126 14.83 5.79 -10.04
C ASP A 126 14.12 7.15 -10.09
N PRO A 127 14.86 8.26 -9.89
CA PRO A 127 14.32 9.60 -10.12
C PRO A 127 13.80 9.77 -11.56
N VAL A 128 12.77 10.60 -11.71
CA VAL A 128 12.28 11.08 -13.02
C VAL A 128 12.94 12.40 -13.34
#